data_AF-A0A523SJT8-F1
#
_entry.id   AF-A0A523SJT8-F1
#
_cell.length_a   1.000
_cell.length_b   1.000
_cell.length_c   1.000
_cell.angle_alpha   90.00
_cell.angle_beta   90.00
_cell.angle_gamma   90.00
#
_symmetry.space_group_name_H-M   'P 1'
#
loop_
_entity.id
_entity.type
_entity.pdbx_description
1 polymer ?
#
loop_
_entity_poly.entity_id
_entity_poly.type
_entity_poly.pdbx_seq_one_letter_code
_entity_poly.pdbx_strand_id
1 'polypeptide(L)'
;MQGNPRFIMCNCTGECPGFKDMNFWRLLNYVRNELESEYAIIHPQLCVDDGDRFWEEILKPGPMYVVGGCDPRMQKKMFRTAFEKKGIDFDKQVIPLDLRSMSTEEALKKVKDAFEGLSKTK
;
A
#
# COMPACT_ATOMS: atom_id res chain seq x y z
N MET A 1 11.14 -1.86 -18.43
CA MET A 1 11.28 -1.79 -16.95
C MET A 1 10.19 -0.85 -16.45
N GLN A 2 9.29 -1.31 -15.58
CA GLN A 2 8.00 -0.66 -15.36
C GLN A 2 7.97 0.13 -14.05
N GLY A 3 8.55 1.33 -14.05
CA GLY A 3 8.34 2.38 -13.04
C GLY A 3 8.92 2.12 -11.63
N ASN A 4 8.96 3.19 -10.83
CA ASN A 4 9.25 3.10 -9.40
C ASN A 4 8.04 2.50 -8.66
N PRO A 5 8.23 1.80 -7.52
CA PRO A 5 7.11 1.29 -6.72
C PRO A 5 6.18 2.42 -6.23
N ARG A 6 4.90 2.10 -6.07
CA ARG A 6 3.85 3.01 -5.61
C ARG A 6 3.42 2.63 -4.22
N PHE A 7 3.37 3.58 -3.29
CA PHE A 7 2.90 3.32 -1.94
C PHE A 7 1.46 3.81 -1.74
N ILE A 8 0.63 2.94 -1.19
CA ILE A 8 -0.77 3.22 -0.92
C ILE A 8 -1.08 2.85 0.52
N MET A 9 -1.47 3.84 1.32
CA MET A 9 -1.90 3.65 2.70
C MET A 9 -3.42 3.61 2.77
N CYS A 10 -3.98 2.57 3.38
CA CYS A 10 -5.37 2.50 3.81
C CYS A 10 -5.43 2.62 5.33
N ASN A 11 -6.09 3.66 5.85
CA ASN A 11 -6.17 3.91 7.29
C ASN A 11 -7.53 3.59 7.92
N CYS A 12 -8.43 2.89 7.21
CA CYS A 12 -9.73 2.44 7.72
C CYS A 12 -10.51 3.58 8.40
N THR A 13 -10.91 4.57 7.61
CA THR A 13 -11.58 5.84 7.97
C THR A 13 -10.76 6.80 8.83
N GLY A 14 -9.55 6.41 9.25
CA GLY A 14 -8.76 7.18 10.22
C GLY A 14 -9.20 6.99 11.67
N GLU A 15 -10.24 6.19 11.91
CA GLU A 15 -10.80 5.94 13.24
C GLU A 15 -10.44 4.55 13.78
N CYS A 16 -9.80 3.70 12.98
CA CYS A 16 -9.43 2.36 13.39
C CYS A 16 -8.45 2.39 14.57
N PRO A 17 -8.78 1.77 15.73
CA PRO A 17 -7.90 1.73 16.89
C PRO A 17 -6.54 1.07 16.62
N GLY A 18 -6.47 0.22 15.58
CA GLY A 18 -5.23 -0.37 15.10
C GLY A 18 -4.21 0.65 14.60
N PHE A 19 -4.58 1.88 14.28
CA PHE A 19 -3.63 2.90 13.83
C PHE A 19 -3.45 4.06 14.82
N LYS A 20 -3.89 3.90 16.07
CA LYS A 20 -3.86 4.96 17.09
C LYS A 20 -2.46 5.57 17.33
N ASP A 21 -1.41 4.77 17.17
CA ASP A 21 -0.01 5.16 17.41
C ASP A 21 0.73 5.55 16.10
N MET A 22 0.00 5.63 14.99
CA MET A 22 0.53 5.91 13.65
C MET A 22 0.41 7.40 13.29
N ASN A 23 1.53 8.00 12.88
CA ASN A 23 1.53 9.28 12.19
C ASN A 23 1.59 9.04 10.67
N PHE A 24 0.43 9.05 10.02
CA PHE A 24 0.33 8.80 8.58
C PHE A 24 1.12 9.81 7.73
N TRP A 25 1.16 11.07 8.13
CA TRP A 25 1.87 12.12 7.39
C TRP A 25 3.38 11.92 7.44
N ARG A 26 3.91 11.52 8.60
CA ARG A 26 5.32 11.16 8.73
C ARG A 26 5.66 9.94 7.89
N LEU A 27 4.81 8.91 7.88
CA LEU A 27 4.96 7.75 7.00
C LEU A 27 4.97 8.12 5.52
N LEU A 28 3.98 8.88 5.05
CA LEU A 28 3.88 9.32 3.65
C LEU A 28 5.09 10.17 3.23
N ASN A 29 5.50 11.14 4.05
CA ASN A 29 6.62 12.00 3.72
C ASN A 29 7.94 11.23 3.74
N TYR A 30 8.12 10.27 4.65
CA TYR A 30 9.26 9.37 4.62
C TYR A 30 9.33 8.58 3.31
N VAL A 31 8.22 7.96 2.89
CA VAL A 31 8.18 7.19 1.64
C VAL A 31 8.47 8.07 0.41
N ARG A 32 7.98 9.32 0.39
CA ARG A 32 8.19 10.26 -0.72
C ARG A 32 9.61 10.79 -0.82
N ASN A 33 10.24 11.07 0.32
CA ASN A 33 11.52 11.78 0.37
C ASN A 33 12.71 10.83 0.48
N GLU A 34 12.54 9.70 1.16
CA GLU A 34 13.65 8.80 1.53
C GLU A 34 13.65 7.49 0.74
N LEU A 35 12.53 7.10 0.13
CA LEU A 35 12.41 5.88 -0.66
C LEU A 35 12.21 6.22 -2.14
N GLU A 36 12.71 5.36 -3.04
CA GLU A 36 12.51 5.48 -4.50
C GLU A 36 11.06 5.16 -4.91
N SER A 37 10.08 5.91 -4.41
CA SER A 37 8.67 5.76 -4.77
C SER A 37 8.29 6.61 -5.99
N GLU A 38 7.35 6.13 -6.81
CA GLU A 38 6.73 6.97 -7.86
C GLU A 38 5.79 8.00 -7.22
N TYR A 39 5.02 7.55 -6.24
CA TYR A 39 4.20 8.39 -5.37
C TYR A 39 3.84 7.62 -4.09
N ALA A 40 3.42 8.37 -3.08
CA ALA A 40 2.83 7.85 -1.86
C ALA A 40 1.48 8.56 -1.62
N ILE A 41 0.44 7.77 -1.37
CA ILE A 41 -0.93 8.28 -1.15
C ILE A 41 -1.57 7.61 0.06
N ILE A 42 -2.57 8.29 0.64
CA ILE A 42 -3.47 7.72 1.63
C ILE A 42 -4.89 7.77 1.11
N HIS A 43 -5.57 6.64 1.14
CA HIS A 43 -6.99 6.53 0.87
C HIS A 43 -7.71 6.21 2.19
N PRO A 44 -8.82 6.90 2.52
CA PRO A 44 -9.54 6.67 3.77
C PRO A 44 -9.93 5.21 3.99
N GLN A 45 -10.39 4.53 2.94
CA GLN A 45 -10.76 3.12 3.02
C GLN A 45 -10.72 2.46 1.63
N LEU A 46 -9.86 1.46 1.43
CA LEU A 46 -9.71 0.81 0.12
C LEU A 46 -10.67 -0.36 -0.11
N CYS A 47 -11.30 -0.87 0.95
CA CYS A 47 -12.11 -2.11 0.92
C CYS A 47 -13.61 -1.86 0.77
N VAL A 48 -13.98 -0.76 0.12
CA VAL A 48 -15.36 -0.30 -0.09
C VAL A 48 -15.51 0.23 -1.52
N ASP A 49 -16.72 0.53 -1.96
CA ASP A 49 -17.02 0.82 -3.37
C ASP A 49 -16.20 1.97 -3.99
N ASP A 50 -15.90 3.03 -3.23
CA ASP A 50 -15.04 4.13 -3.74
C ASP A 50 -13.56 3.73 -3.78
N GLY A 51 -13.11 2.88 -2.86
CA GLY A 51 -11.81 2.22 -2.91
C GLY A 51 -11.65 1.30 -4.14
N ASP A 52 -12.68 0.56 -4.52
CA ASP A 52 -12.67 -0.27 -5.73
C ASP A 52 -12.56 0.60 -7.00
N ARG A 53 -13.34 1.68 -7.09
CA ARG A 53 -13.22 2.65 -8.19
C ARG A 53 -11.83 3.29 -8.22
N PHE A 54 -11.29 3.64 -7.05
CA PHE A 54 -9.94 4.18 -6.94
C PHE A 54 -8.90 3.20 -7.50
N TRP A 55 -8.95 1.92 -7.09
CA TRP A 55 -8.08 0.88 -7.65
C TRP A 55 -8.24 0.75 -9.17
N GLU A 56 -9.46 0.72 -9.68
CA GLU A 56 -9.71 0.66 -11.12
C GLU A 56 -9.11 1.85 -11.89
N GLU A 57 -9.03 3.04 -11.30
CA GLU A 57 -8.39 4.18 -11.96
C GLU A 57 -6.86 4.10 -11.95
N ILE A 58 -6.26 3.69 -10.82
CA ILE A 58 -4.81 3.77 -10.65
C ILE A 58 -4.04 2.52 -11.06
N LEU A 59 -4.71 1.37 -11.14
CA LEU A 59 -4.08 0.10 -11.48
C LEU A 59 -3.58 0.12 -12.92
N LYS A 60 -2.27 -0.10 -13.04
CA LYS A 60 -1.53 -0.24 -14.29
C LYS A 60 -0.66 -1.50 -14.24
N PRO A 61 -0.54 -2.26 -15.35
CA PRO A 61 0.41 -3.35 -15.43
C PRO A 61 1.82 -2.81 -15.30
N GLY A 62 2.68 -3.54 -14.57
CA GLY A 62 4.09 -3.22 -14.43
C GLY A 62 4.57 -2.72 -13.08
N PRO A 63 4.15 -1.53 -12.63
CA PRO A 63 4.57 -1.00 -11.34
C PRO A 63 4.19 -1.94 -10.18
N MET A 64 5.06 -1.98 -9.18
CA MET A 64 4.78 -2.66 -7.91
C MET A 64 3.99 -1.72 -6.99
N TYR A 65 2.98 -2.25 -6.31
CA TYR A 65 2.19 -1.55 -5.31
C TYR A 65 2.55 -2.06 -3.92
N VAL A 66 3.11 -1.20 -3.08
CA VAL A 66 3.32 -1.48 -1.66
C VAL A 66 2.13 -0.92 -0.90
N VAL A 67 1.34 -1.79 -0.26
CA VAL A 67 0.05 -1.40 0.33
C VAL A 67 0.11 -1.54 1.84
N GLY A 68 0.07 -0.42 2.55
CA GLY A 68 -0.07 -0.38 4.00
C GLY A 68 -1.54 -0.41 4.40
N GLY A 69 -1.93 -1.35 5.26
CA GLY A 69 -3.33 -1.46 5.67
C GLY A 69 -3.54 -2.51 6.76
N CYS A 70 -4.63 -3.28 6.62
CA CYS A 70 -4.98 -4.38 7.51
C CYS A 70 -4.32 -5.70 7.08
N ASP A 71 -4.88 -6.84 7.51
CA ASP A 71 -4.36 -8.18 7.19
C ASP A 71 -4.18 -8.41 5.67
N PRO A 72 -3.00 -8.89 5.20
CA PRO A 72 -2.73 -9.16 3.78
C PRO A 72 -3.73 -10.09 3.08
N ARG A 73 -4.24 -11.12 3.76
CA ARG A 73 -5.24 -12.03 3.22
C ARG A 73 -6.55 -11.29 2.95
N MET A 74 -6.90 -10.37 3.84
CA MET A 74 -8.07 -9.50 3.68
C MET A 74 -7.87 -8.48 2.57
N GLN A 75 -6.70 -7.84 2.48
CA GLN A 75 -6.37 -6.94 1.36
C GLN A 75 -6.54 -7.65 0.01
N LYS A 76 -5.94 -8.83 -0.16
CA LYS A 76 -6.08 -9.64 -1.38
C LYS A 76 -7.55 -9.98 -1.68
N LYS A 77 -8.30 -10.41 -0.67
CA LYS A 77 -9.72 -10.76 -0.83
C LYS A 77 -10.55 -9.55 -1.27
N MET A 78 -10.35 -8.40 -0.64
CA MET A 78 -11.17 -7.22 -0.86
C MET A 78 -10.85 -6.52 -2.18
N PHE A 79 -9.57 -6.42 -2.56
CA PHE A 79 -9.18 -5.73 -3.80
C PHE A 79 -9.31 -6.61 -5.05
N ARG A 80 -9.63 -7.90 -4.87
CA ARG A 80 -9.65 -8.92 -5.94
C ARG A 80 -10.39 -8.46 -7.19
N THR A 81 -11.59 -7.91 -7.04
CA THR A 81 -12.45 -7.51 -8.15
C THR A 81 -11.78 -6.49 -9.07
N ALA A 82 -11.18 -5.43 -8.49
CA ALA A 82 -10.50 -4.39 -9.26
C ALA A 82 -9.28 -4.93 -10.03
N PHE A 83 -8.51 -5.83 -9.39
CA PHE A 83 -7.35 -6.48 -9.99
C PHE A 83 -7.73 -7.42 -11.14
N GLU A 84 -8.76 -8.26 -10.96
CA GLU A 84 -9.28 -9.16 -11.99
C GLU A 84 -9.80 -8.39 -13.22
N LYS A 85 -10.54 -7.31 -13.01
CA LYS A 85 -11.03 -6.44 -14.11
C LYS A 85 -9.89 -5.82 -14.94
N LYS A 86 -8.74 -5.56 -14.32
CA LYS A 86 -7.54 -5.03 -15.00
C LYS A 86 -6.63 -6.12 -15.56
N GLY A 87 -6.96 -7.40 -15.33
CA GLY A 87 -6.09 -8.52 -15.71
C GLY A 87 -4.75 -8.52 -14.98
N ILE A 88 -4.68 -7.93 -13.78
CA ILE A 88 -3.46 -7.83 -12.99
C ILE A 88 -3.47 -8.90 -11.90
N ASP A 89 -2.37 -9.64 -11.81
CA ASP A 89 -2.15 -10.62 -10.75
C ASP A 89 -1.70 -9.92 -9.46
N PHE A 90 -2.57 -9.96 -8.44
CA PHE A 90 -2.31 -9.37 -7.14
C PHE A 90 -1.01 -9.88 -6.52
N ASP A 91 -0.76 -11.19 -6.55
CA ASP A 91 0.40 -11.79 -5.88
C ASP A 91 1.71 -11.41 -6.55
N LYS A 92 1.66 -11.02 -7.83
CA LYS A 92 2.84 -10.58 -8.59
C LYS A 92 3.09 -9.08 -8.50
N GLN A 93 2.06 -8.26 -8.32
CA GLN A 93 2.18 -6.80 -8.37
C GLN A 93 1.95 -6.08 -7.03
N VAL A 94 1.58 -6.79 -5.96
CA VAL A 94 1.31 -6.17 -4.66
C VAL A 94 2.18 -6.75 -3.56
N ILE A 95 2.76 -5.85 -2.75
CA ILE A 95 3.34 -6.18 -1.45
C ILE A 95 2.37 -5.66 -0.36
N PRO A 96 1.49 -6.52 0.17
CA PRO A 96 0.57 -6.13 1.23
C PRO A 96 1.25 -6.15 2.61
N LEU A 97 1.10 -5.06 3.37
CA LEU A 97 1.67 -4.89 4.70
C LEU A 97 0.54 -4.65 5.72
N ASP A 98 0.47 -5.49 6.75
CA ASP A 98 -0.30 -5.16 7.96
C ASP A 98 0.47 -4.13 8.79
N LEU A 99 -0.05 -2.91 8.88
CA LEU A 99 0.56 -1.83 9.65
C LEU A 99 -0.23 -1.51 10.92
N ARG A 100 -1.23 -2.33 11.27
CA ARG A 100 -1.99 -2.16 12.51
C ARG A 100 -1.15 -2.50 13.73
N SER A 101 -1.47 -1.86 14.84
CA SER A 101 -0.84 -1.97 16.14
C SER A 101 0.67 -1.71 16.11
N MET A 102 1.12 -0.89 15.15
CA MET A 102 2.51 -0.44 15.02
C MET A 102 2.62 1.03 15.40
N SER A 103 3.72 1.36 16.06
CA SER A 103 4.21 2.75 16.11
C SER A 103 4.61 3.24 14.72
N THR A 104 4.78 4.55 14.60
CA THR A 104 5.25 5.15 13.34
C THR A 104 6.61 4.56 12.92
N GLU A 105 7.54 4.40 13.85
CA GLU A 105 8.90 3.91 13.65
C GLU A 105 8.93 2.48 13.12
N GLU A 106 8.12 1.60 13.71
CA GLU A 106 7.98 0.20 13.25
C GLU A 106 7.41 0.16 11.83
N ALA A 107 6.43 1.02 11.53
CA ALA A 107 5.86 1.12 10.20
C ALA A 107 6.86 1.67 9.17
N LEU A 108 7.64 2.71 9.52
CA LEU A 108 8.72 3.23 8.67
C LEU A 108 9.70 2.12 8.32
N LYS A 109 10.14 1.35 9.33
CA LYS A 109 11.06 0.23 9.13
C LYS A 109 10.46 -0.84 8.22
N LYS A 110 9.22 -1.26 8.48
CA LYS A 110 8.55 -2.31 7.70
C LYS A 110 8.34 -1.90 6.24
N VAL A 111 7.95 -0.66 5.99
CA VAL A 111 7.81 -0.13 4.63
C VAL A 111 9.17 0.00 3.94
N LYS A 112 10.20 0.48 4.64
CA LYS A 112 11.58 0.51 4.11
C LYS A 112 12.04 -0.88 3.69
N ASP A 113 11.89 -1.88 4.56
CA ASP A 113 12.31 -3.27 4.29
C ASP A 113 11.60 -3.82 3.04
N ALA A 114 10.32 -3.49 2.84
CA ALA A 114 9.56 -3.87 1.65
C ALA A 114 10.11 -3.21 0.36
N PHE A 115 10.44 -1.92 0.41
CA PHE A 115 11.04 -1.21 -0.73
C PHE A 115 12.45 -1.74 -1.05
N GLU A 116 13.29 -2.00 -0.05
CA GLU A 116 14.63 -2.56 -0.27
C GLU A 116 14.58 -3.98 -0.84
N GLY A 117 13.58 -4.79 -0.46
CA GLY A 117 13.36 -6.12 -1.03
C GLY A 117 13.08 -6.09 -2.53
N LEU A 118 12.37 -5.06 -3.01
CA LEU A 118 12.14 -4.83 -4.43
C LEU A 118 13.43 -4.47 -5.18
N SER A 119 14.28 -3.63 -4.60
CA SER A 119 15.54 -3.22 -5.22
C SER A 119 16.57 -4.36 -5.34
N LYS A 120 16.55 -5.33 -4.42
CA LYS A 120 17.45 -6.50 -4.42
C LYS A 120 17.04 -7.60 -5.42
N THR A 121 15.83 -7.50 -5.98
CA THR A 121 15.31 -8.44 -6.98
C THR A 121 15.49 -7.90 -8.41
N LYS A 122 16.14 -6.73 -8.56
CA LYS A 122 16.64 -6.19 -9.83
C LYS A 122 17.92 -6.92 -10.24
#